data_AF-A0A524LTQ8-F1
#
_entry.id   AF-A0A524LTQ8-F1
#
_cell.length_a   1.000
_cell.length_b   1.000
_cell.length_c   1.000
_cell.angle_alpha   90.00
_cell.angle_beta   90.00
_cell.angle_gamma   90.00
#
_symmetry.space_group_name_H-M   'P 1'
#
loop_
_entity.id
_entity.type
_entity.pdbx_description
1 polymer ?
#
loop_
_entity_poly.entity_id
_entity_poly.type
_entity_poly.pdbx_seq_one_letter_code
_entity_poly.pdbx_strand_id
1 'polypeptide(L)'
;MIKRLIKILLFLLSAVMPLCAQMTVVITDFKNHTDSFFLDTWEQTVPEYLKSELSRSDKIVVLERRHLETVLQEKALAMTGLMDSSTVQEVGSLLGAEYVISGTISESGSDVRIDCKIIRVSTGQVKTERVQAPDAGYQGEMMSLLGNNVMYTLAGEGTYRSRDVIKKYPTTYFLAATAGLAIGTAVIGKAYNDQLDAYQQATRLSEFDERYDTANNLNITKIVFATLTGAALLGTIYCWVGNMNPDEIKAGEKNNGLTVMPLFFIDTQGAMYATVQFRF
;
A
#
# COMPACT_ATOMS: atom_id res chain seq x y z
N MET A 1 -40.97 -4.63 43.58
CA MET A 1 -39.50 -4.47 43.70
C MET A 1 -38.70 -5.35 42.75
N ILE A 2 -38.99 -6.64 42.63
CA ILE A 2 -38.23 -7.61 41.81
C ILE A 2 -38.04 -7.19 40.34
N LYS A 3 -39.08 -6.66 39.67
CA LYS A 3 -38.97 -6.19 38.26
C LYS A 3 -38.02 -5.00 38.08
N ARG A 4 -37.80 -4.18 39.11
CA ARG A 4 -36.81 -3.09 39.08
C ARG A 4 -35.39 -3.62 39.31
N LEU A 5 -35.24 -4.61 40.19
CA LEU A 5 -33.97 -5.30 40.42
C LEU A 5 -33.47 -6.03 39.16
N ILE A 6 -34.36 -6.71 38.44
CA ILE A 6 -34.02 -7.43 37.20
C ILE A 6 -33.59 -6.46 36.10
N LYS A 7 -34.22 -5.29 35.98
CA LYS A 7 -33.81 -4.25 35.02
C LYS A 7 -32.44 -3.66 35.35
N ILE A 8 -32.13 -3.48 36.63
CA ILE A 8 -30.82 -2.99 37.08
C ILE A 8 -29.73 -4.05 36.84
N LEU A 9 -30.03 -5.33 37.09
CA LEU A 9 -29.11 -6.44 36.83
C LEU A 9 -28.82 -6.62 35.33
N LEU A 10 -29.85 -6.49 34.46
CA LEU A 10 -29.66 -6.54 33.00
C LEU A 10 -28.83 -5.36 32.49
N PHE A 11 -29.01 -4.17 33.08
CA PHE A 11 -28.25 -2.97 32.74
C PHE A 11 -26.77 -3.10 33.17
N LEU A 12 -26.51 -3.66 34.35
CA LEU A 12 -25.16 -3.98 34.83
C LEU A 12 -24.48 -5.07 34.00
N LEU A 13 -25.22 -6.05 33.51
CA LEU A 13 -24.67 -7.11 32.64
C LEU A 13 -24.30 -6.58 31.24
N SER A 14 -25.02 -5.56 30.73
CA SER A 14 -24.63 -4.87 29.49
C SER A 14 -23.44 -3.92 29.62
N ALA A 15 -23.07 -3.55 30.85
CA ALA A 15 -21.95 -2.67 31.16
C ALA A 15 -20.64 -3.44 31.39
N VAL A 16 -20.62 -4.76 31.18
CA VAL A 16 -19.37 -5.51 31.02
C VAL A 16 -18.77 -5.07 29.70
N MET A 17 -18.08 -3.93 29.72
CA MET A 17 -17.18 -3.55 28.63
C MET A 17 -16.26 -4.76 28.38
N PRO A 18 -16.10 -5.21 27.13
CA PRO A 18 -14.98 -6.08 26.81
C PRO A 18 -13.74 -5.32 27.24
N LEU A 19 -13.03 -5.84 28.24
CA LEU A 19 -11.66 -5.42 28.48
C LEU A 19 -10.94 -5.76 27.18
N CYS A 20 -10.76 -4.75 26.32
CA CYS A 20 -10.03 -4.93 25.07
C CYS A 20 -8.61 -5.25 25.50
N ALA A 21 -8.29 -6.54 25.58
CA ALA A 21 -6.97 -6.99 25.96
C ALA A 21 -6.03 -6.51 24.86
N GLN A 22 -5.25 -5.46 25.18
CA GLN A 22 -4.25 -4.94 24.28
C GLN A 22 -3.10 -5.94 24.20
N MET A 23 -2.68 -6.27 22.97
CA MET A 23 -1.52 -7.13 22.75
C MET A 23 -0.26 -6.30 22.80
N THR A 24 0.70 -6.72 23.61
CA THR A 24 2.00 -6.07 23.72
C THR A 24 2.95 -6.61 22.65
N VAL A 25 3.49 -5.74 21.82
CA VAL A 25 4.36 -6.10 20.68
C VAL A 25 5.72 -5.42 20.83
N VAL A 26 6.78 -6.20 20.71
CA VAL A 26 8.16 -5.68 20.63
C VAL A 26 8.63 -5.78 19.19
N ILE A 27 9.11 -4.67 18.64
CA ILE A 27 9.79 -4.65 17.33
C ILE A 27 11.29 -4.58 17.57
N THR A 28 12.02 -5.60 17.13
CA THR A 28 13.47 -5.67 17.19
C THR A 28 14.09 -5.17 15.88
N ASP A 29 15.40 -5.36 15.76
CA ASP A 29 16.16 -4.90 14.61
C ASP A 29 15.83 -5.71 13.36
N PHE A 30 15.81 -5.00 12.24
CA PHE A 30 15.83 -5.58 10.91
C PHE A 30 17.29 -5.61 10.47
N LYS A 31 17.78 -6.77 10.02
CA LYS A 31 19.17 -6.92 9.60
C LYS A 31 19.29 -6.87 8.08
N ASN A 32 20.22 -6.08 7.58
CA ASN A 32 20.63 -6.09 6.19
C ASN A 32 21.57 -7.29 5.97
N HIS A 33 21.15 -8.22 5.10
CA HIS A 33 21.97 -9.35 4.65
C HIS A 33 22.52 -9.13 3.23
N THR A 34 22.54 -7.88 2.77
CA THR A 34 23.08 -7.49 1.47
C THR A 34 24.44 -6.83 1.63
N ASP A 35 25.19 -6.75 0.54
CA ASP A 35 26.44 -5.97 0.48
C ASP A 35 26.18 -4.47 0.19
N SER A 36 24.91 -4.04 0.14
CA SER A 36 24.51 -2.70 -0.27
C SER A 36 24.40 -1.76 0.93
N PHE A 37 25.34 -0.82 1.03
CA PHE A 37 25.35 0.22 2.08
C PHE A 37 24.10 1.10 2.08
N PHE A 38 23.45 1.28 0.92
CA PHE A 38 22.21 2.06 0.84
C PHE A 38 21.06 1.41 1.61
N LEU A 39 21.07 0.09 1.76
CA LEU A 39 20.06 -0.66 2.50
C LEU A 39 20.33 -0.70 4.01
N ASP A 40 21.52 -0.31 4.49
CA ASP A 40 21.82 -0.26 5.93
C ASP A 40 20.88 0.72 6.67
N THR A 41 20.45 1.79 5.98
CA THR A 41 19.49 2.76 6.55
C THR A 41 18.12 2.12 6.83
N TRP A 42 17.78 1.04 6.13
CA TRP A 42 16.50 0.35 6.30
C TRP A 42 16.46 -0.44 7.61
N GLU A 43 17.62 -0.84 8.16
CA GLU A 43 17.70 -1.52 9.46
C GLU A 43 17.04 -0.72 10.58
N GLN A 44 17.11 0.61 10.50
CA GLN A 44 16.48 1.53 11.46
C GLN A 44 15.12 2.02 10.97
N THR A 45 15.00 2.30 9.66
CA THR A 45 13.79 2.94 9.11
C THR A 45 12.59 1.99 9.09
N VAL A 46 12.79 0.73 8.72
CA VAL A 46 11.71 -0.27 8.67
C VAL A 46 11.07 -0.51 10.05
N PRO A 47 11.83 -0.82 11.12
CA PRO A 47 11.22 -1.01 12.44
C PRO A 47 10.58 0.27 12.97
N GLU A 48 11.14 1.45 12.70
CA GLU A 48 10.54 2.72 13.13
C GLU A 48 9.20 3.00 12.43
N TYR A 49 9.13 2.73 11.13
CA TYR A 49 7.89 2.79 10.38
C TYR A 49 6.84 1.83 10.95
N LEU A 50 7.23 0.57 11.22
CA LEU A 50 6.33 -0.42 11.81
C LEU A 50 5.85 -0.01 13.20
N LYS A 51 6.69 0.58 14.05
CA LYS A 51 6.25 1.10 15.36
C LYS A 51 5.18 2.16 15.17
N SER A 52 5.43 3.14 14.30
CA SER A 52 4.49 4.21 14.02
C SER A 52 3.16 3.66 13.49
N GLU A 53 3.20 2.75 12.53
CA GLU A 53 1.99 2.20 11.91
C GLU A 53 1.20 1.30 12.88
N LEU A 54 1.87 0.43 13.64
CA LEU A 54 1.20 -0.45 14.61
C LEU A 54 0.63 0.31 15.81
N SER A 55 1.27 1.41 16.22
CA SER A 55 0.78 2.26 17.33
C SER A 55 -0.53 3.00 17.00
N ARG A 56 -0.99 2.95 15.74
CA ARG A 56 -2.29 3.53 15.35
C ARG A 56 -3.48 2.68 15.77
N SER A 57 -3.26 1.43 16.16
CA SER A 57 -4.33 0.53 16.60
C SER A 57 -4.49 0.59 18.12
N ASP A 58 -5.72 0.81 18.59
CA ASP A 58 -6.05 0.77 20.02
C ASP A 58 -5.90 -0.63 20.65
N LYS A 59 -5.70 -1.67 19.82
CA LYS A 59 -5.50 -3.05 20.26
C LYS A 59 -4.03 -3.43 20.48
N ILE A 60 -3.08 -2.62 19.99
CA ILE A 60 -1.65 -2.93 20.03
C ILE A 60 -0.92 -1.92 20.91
N VAL A 61 -0.12 -2.41 21.84
CA VAL A 61 0.84 -1.59 22.59
C VAL A 61 2.24 -1.95 22.11
N VAL A 62 2.88 -1.01 21.40
CA VAL A 62 4.25 -1.19 20.92
C VAL A 62 5.22 -0.76 22.02
N LEU A 63 6.14 -1.66 22.39
CA LEU A 63 7.21 -1.33 23.34
C LEU A 63 8.42 -0.72 22.63
N GLU A 64 8.90 0.40 23.16
CA GLU A 64 10.09 1.07 22.64
C GLU A 64 11.41 0.42 23.09
N ARG A 65 12.42 0.46 22.21
CA ARG A 65 13.78 -0.03 22.46
C ARG A 65 14.42 0.56 23.72
N ARG A 66 14.10 1.79 24.09
CA ARG A 66 14.65 2.42 25.31
C ARG A 66 14.21 1.72 26.60
N HIS A 67 13.00 1.15 26.61
CA HIS A 67 12.55 0.27 27.69
C HIS A 67 13.30 -1.06 27.68
N LEU A 68 13.63 -1.59 26.49
CA LEU A 68 14.44 -2.80 26.34
C LEU A 68 15.84 -2.61 26.94
N GLU A 69 16.52 -1.52 26.57
CA GLU A 69 17.89 -1.24 27.04
C GLU A 69 17.95 -1.01 28.55
N THR A 70 16.92 -0.37 29.14
CA THR A 70 16.86 -0.16 30.59
C THR A 70 16.66 -1.47 31.34
N VAL A 71 15.72 -2.32 30.89
CA VAL A 71 15.49 -3.65 31.50
C VAL A 71 16.69 -4.59 31.30
N LEU A 72 17.32 -4.54 30.12
CA LEU A 72 18.52 -5.34 29.81
C LEU A 72 19.77 -4.85 30.54
N GLN A 73 19.91 -3.54 30.80
CA GLN A 73 20.99 -2.99 31.63
C GLN A 73 20.80 -3.36 33.11
N GLU A 74 19.57 -3.36 33.62
CA GLU A 74 19.27 -3.80 35.00
C GLU A 74 19.46 -5.31 35.21
N LYS A 75 19.44 -6.10 34.13
CA LYS A 75 19.68 -7.56 34.13
C LYS A 75 20.95 -7.96 33.36
N ALA A 76 21.92 -7.06 33.28
CA ALA A 76 23.12 -7.25 32.47
C ALA A 76 23.95 -8.46 32.94
N LEU A 77 23.99 -9.52 32.11
CA LEU A 77 25.13 -10.42 31.82
C LEU A 77 24.61 -11.79 31.35
N ALA A 78 24.31 -11.96 30.05
CA ALA A 78 24.37 -13.29 29.39
C ALA A 78 24.15 -13.32 27.87
N MET A 79 23.41 -12.38 27.26
CA MET A 79 22.81 -12.65 25.92
C MET A 79 23.13 -11.64 24.81
N THR A 80 24.30 -11.02 24.82
CA THR A 80 24.77 -10.27 23.64
C THR A 80 25.38 -11.26 22.65
N GLY A 81 24.59 -11.80 21.72
CA GLY A 81 25.24 -12.47 20.58
C GLY A 81 24.39 -13.26 19.59
N LEU A 82 23.27 -13.88 19.97
CA LEU A 82 22.62 -14.84 19.08
C LEU A 82 21.10 -14.76 19.20
N MET A 83 20.48 -14.08 18.22
CA MET A 83 19.04 -14.14 18.00
C MET A 83 18.69 -15.49 17.36
N ASP A 84 18.66 -16.54 18.17
CA ASP A 84 17.95 -17.78 17.86
C ASP A 84 16.50 -17.66 18.36
N SER A 85 15.59 -18.43 17.77
CA SER A 85 14.16 -18.48 18.11
C SER A 85 13.88 -18.74 19.60
N SER A 86 14.79 -19.43 20.29
CA SER A 86 14.77 -19.69 21.73
C SER A 86 15.08 -18.43 22.57
N THR A 87 16.10 -17.64 22.17
CA THR A 87 16.46 -16.36 22.81
C THR A 87 15.33 -15.33 22.72
N VAL A 88 14.59 -15.33 21.60
CA VAL A 88 13.48 -14.40 21.37
C VAL A 88 12.31 -14.62 22.34
N GLN A 89 12.02 -15.87 22.71
CA GLN A 89 10.96 -16.19 23.67
C GLN A 89 11.35 -15.74 25.08
N GLU A 90 12.60 -15.98 25.47
CA GLU A 90 13.10 -15.58 26.79
C GLU A 90 13.12 -14.06 26.94
N VAL A 91 13.65 -13.35 25.93
CA VAL A 91 13.66 -11.88 25.90
C VAL A 91 12.24 -11.33 25.84
N GLY A 92 11.36 -11.86 25.00
CA GLY A 92 9.97 -11.41 24.90
C GLY A 92 9.19 -11.60 26.21
N SER A 93 9.39 -12.72 26.89
CA SER A 93 8.76 -13.03 28.18
C SER A 93 9.22 -12.07 29.29
N LEU A 94 10.53 -11.77 29.34
CA LEU A 94 11.10 -10.80 30.28
C LEU A 94 10.52 -9.39 30.10
N LEU A 95 10.09 -9.05 28.88
CA LEU A 95 9.54 -7.74 28.54
C LEU A 95 8.01 -7.68 28.65
N GLY A 96 7.35 -8.80 28.99
CA GLY A 96 5.89 -8.90 28.98
C GLY A 96 5.27 -8.75 27.59
N ALA A 97 6.04 -9.04 26.53
CA ALA A 97 5.57 -9.00 25.16
C ALA A 97 4.81 -10.28 24.80
N GLU A 98 3.68 -10.16 24.13
CA GLU A 98 2.94 -11.30 23.57
C GLU A 98 3.54 -11.72 22.22
N TYR A 99 3.98 -10.73 21.43
CA TYR A 99 4.63 -10.94 20.14
C TYR A 99 5.95 -10.22 20.04
N VAL A 100 6.90 -10.84 19.35
CA VAL A 100 8.14 -10.22 18.92
C VAL A 100 8.18 -10.19 17.40
N ILE A 101 8.44 -9.01 16.84
CA ILE A 101 8.63 -8.79 15.41
C ILE A 101 10.12 -8.59 15.16
N SER A 102 10.66 -9.35 14.22
CA SER A 102 12.04 -9.25 13.73
C SER A 102 12.05 -9.37 12.22
N GLY A 103 13.14 -8.97 11.55
CA GLY A 103 13.19 -9.18 10.11
C GLY A 103 14.57 -9.12 9.49
N THR A 104 14.60 -9.40 8.20
CA THR A 104 15.80 -9.36 7.37
C THR A 104 15.49 -8.66 6.05
N ILE A 105 16.44 -7.86 5.59
CA ILE A 105 16.43 -7.23 4.27
C ILE A 105 17.42 -8.00 3.40
N SER A 106 16.98 -8.38 2.21
CA SER A 106 17.76 -9.16 1.26
C SER A 106 17.55 -8.65 -0.16
N GLU A 107 18.51 -8.90 -1.03
CA GLU A 107 18.51 -8.46 -2.42
C GLU A 107 18.86 -9.65 -3.32
N SER A 108 18.19 -9.75 -4.47
CA SER A 108 18.44 -10.79 -5.47
C SER A 108 18.36 -10.17 -6.87
N GLY A 109 19.52 -9.92 -7.48
CA GLY A 109 19.58 -9.14 -8.71
C GLY A 109 19.24 -7.68 -8.42
N SER A 110 18.19 -7.15 -9.05
CA SER A 110 17.61 -5.84 -8.71
C SER A 110 16.50 -5.91 -7.66
N ASP A 111 15.93 -7.10 -7.44
CA ASP A 111 14.77 -7.25 -6.57
C ASP A 111 15.20 -7.12 -5.09
N VAL A 112 14.51 -6.25 -4.36
CA VAL A 112 14.68 -6.08 -2.92
C VAL A 112 13.53 -6.77 -2.18
N ARG A 113 13.85 -7.47 -1.09
CA ARG A 113 12.89 -8.20 -0.27
C ARG A 113 13.08 -7.90 1.21
N ILE A 114 11.96 -7.67 1.90
CA ILE A 114 11.87 -7.62 3.36
C ILE A 114 11.13 -8.87 3.83
N ASP A 115 11.76 -9.65 4.71
CA ASP A 115 11.15 -10.77 5.42
C ASP A 115 10.93 -10.37 6.88
N CYS A 116 9.68 -10.33 7.32
CA CYS A 116 9.26 -9.98 8.66
C CYS A 116 8.72 -11.22 9.37
N LYS A 117 9.33 -11.59 10.50
CA LYS A 117 8.95 -12.71 11.35
C LYS A 117 8.20 -12.19 12.57
N ILE A 118 6.96 -12.64 12.72
CA ILE A 118 6.09 -12.39 13.86
C ILE A 118 6.10 -13.65 14.72
N ILE A 119 6.63 -13.54 15.93
CA ILE A 119 6.88 -14.67 16.82
C ILE A 119 5.98 -14.52 18.04
N ARG A 120 5.07 -15.47 18.28
CA ARG A 120 4.28 -15.52 19.50
C ARG A 120 5.15 -16.04 20.64
N VAL A 121 5.32 -15.25 21.70
CA VAL A 121 6.23 -15.56 22.81
C VAL A 121 5.77 -16.80 23.59
N SER A 122 4.47 -16.97 23.82
CA SER A 122 3.94 -18.07 24.63
C SER A 122 4.04 -19.46 23.97
N THR A 123 4.01 -19.53 22.64
CA THR A 123 4.00 -20.81 21.90
C THR A 123 5.23 -21.01 21.03
N GLY A 124 6.04 -19.98 20.81
CA GLY A 124 7.12 -19.99 19.83
C GLY A 124 6.68 -20.04 18.38
N GLN A 125 5.37 -19.91 18.10
CA GLN A 125 4.85 -19.98 16.76
C GLN A 125 5.36 -18.79 15.94
N VAL A 126 5.95 -19.08 14.78
CA VAL A 126 6.48 -18.07 13.85
C VAL A 126 5.54 -17.96 12.67
N LYS A 127 5.10 -16.74 12.37
CA LYS A 127 4.44 -16.38 11.12
C LYS A 127 5.32 -15.40 10.36
N THR A 128 5.48 -15.60 9.05
CA THR A 128 6.34 -14.76 8.21
C THR A 128 5.48 -13.94 7.25
N GLU A 129 5.68 -12.63 7.26
CA GLU A 129 5.17 -11.70 6.24
C GLU A 129 6.35 -11.27 5.36
N ARG A 130 6.18 -11.38 4.05
CA ARG A 130 7.21 -11.06 3.07
C ARG A 130 6.71 -9.96 2.15
N VAL A 131 7.60 -9.02 1.81
CA VAL A 131 7.34 -8.00 0.79
C VAL A 131 8.52 -7.94 -0.17
N GLN A 132 8.27 -7.92 -1.47
CA GLN A 132 9.29 -7.89 -2.53
C GLN A 132 8.93 -6.84 -3.58
N ALA A 133 9.91 -6.03 -4.00
CA ALA A 133 9.79 -5.05 -5.06
C ALA A 133 10.94 -5.17 -6.07
N PRO A 134 10.79 -4.68 -7.32
CA PRO A 134 11.82 -4.75 -8.36
C PRO A 134 13.07 -3.89 -8.12
N ASP A 135 13.00 -2.93 -7.21
CA ASP A 135 14.06 -1.96 -6.91
C ASP A 135 13.90 -1.36 -5.50
N ALA A 136 15.00 -0.86 -4.93
CA ALA A 136 15.04 -0.18 -3.63
C ALA A 136 14.27 1.16 -3.62
N GLY A 137 14.02 1.79 -4.77
CA GLY A 137 13.26 3.03 -4.89
C GLY A 137 11.82 2.95 -4.36
N TYR A 138 11.31 1.73 -4.16
CA TYR A 138 9.96 1.47 -3.65
C TYR A 138 9.89 1.27 -2.12
N GLN A 139 10.89 1.76 -1.38
CA GLN A 139 10.98 1.62 0.07
C GLN A 139 9.68 2.00 0.80
N GLY A 140 9.10 3.15 0.46
CA GLY A 140 7.90 3.67 1.12
C GLY A 140 6.69 2.74 0.95
N GLU A 141 6.46 2.29 -0.27
CA GLU A 141 5.37 1.40 -0.64
C GLU A 141 5.58 0.00 -0.04
N MET A 142 6.82 -0.50 -0.01
CA MET A 142 7.15 -1.77 0.66
C MET A 142 6.84 -1.72 2.15
N MET A 143 7.26 -0.65 2.84
CA MET A 143 7.00 -0.46 4.27
C MET A 143 5.51 -0.32 4.55
N SER A 144 4.78 0.43 3.73
CA SER A 144 3.33 0.58 3.83
C SER A 144 2.60 -0.75 3.67
N LEU A 145 2.97 -1.54 2.66
CA LEU A 145 2.39 -2.86 2.42
C LEU A 145 2.70 -3.83 3.57
N LEU A 146 3.95 -3.81 4.05
CA LEU A 146 4.38 -4.64 5.18
C LEU A 146 3.60 -4.27 6.46
N GLY A 147 3.57 -2.98 6.81
CA GLY A 147 2.86 -2.48 7.99
C GLY A 147 1.37 -2.84 7.96
N ASN A 148 0.72 -2.68 6.81
CA ASN A 148 -0.68 -3.08 6.62
C ASN A 148 -0.91 -4.57 6.85
N ASN A 149 -0.05 -5.43 6.28
CA ASN A 149 -0.20 -6.88 6.41
C ASN A 149 0.13 -7.38 7.83
N VAL A 150 1.13 -6.78 8.48
CA VAL A 150 1.45 -7.07 9.89
C VAL A 150 0.30 -6.63 10.80
N MET A 151 -0.27 -5.45 10.58
CA MET A 151 -1.45 -4.95 11.30
C MET A 151 -2.65 -5.89 11.15
N TYR A 152 -2.94 -6.31 9.91
CA TYR A 152 -4.01 -7.27 9.64
C TYR A 152 -3.75 -8.60 10.35
N THR A 153 -2.51 -9.10 10.32
CA THR A 153 -2.14 -10.36 10.95
C THR A 153 -2.24 -10.33 12.48
N LEU A 154 -1.93 -9.20 13.12
CA LEU A 154 -1.96 -9.06 14.58
C LEU A 154 -3.34 -8.65 15.10
N ALA A 155 -3.89 -7.54 14.62
CA ALA A 155 -5.11 -6.94 15.16
C ALA A 155 -6.39 -7.29 14.38
N GLY A 156 -6.26 -7.95 13.22
CA GLY A 156 -7.38 -8.20 12.30
C GLY A 156 -7.93 -6.93 11.66
N GLU A 157 -7.16 -5.85 11.66
CA GLU A 157 -7.58 -4.53 11.16
C GLU A 157 -7.13 -4.30 9.72
N GLY A 158 -8.02 -3.70 8.92
CA GLY A 158 -7.80 -3.50 7.49
C GLY A 158 -8.06 -4.76 6.66
N THR A 159 -7.28 -4.94 5.59
CA THR A 159 -7.42 -6.04 4.63
C THR A 159 -6.05 -6.52 4.21
N TYR A 160 -5.82 -7.84 4.19
CA TYR A 160 -4.58 -8.38 3.66
C TYR A 160 -4.40 -8.04 2.18
N ARG A 161 -3.22 -7.55 1.80
CA ARG A 161 -2.86 -7.23 0.43
C ARG A 161 -1.70 -8.10 -0.03
N SER A 162 -1.96 -9.00 -0.97
CA SER A 162 -0.92 -9.85 -1.57
C SER A 162 -0.13 -9.17 -2.69
N ARG A 163 -0.59 -8.01 -3.16
CA ARG A 163 0.06 -7.22 -4.20
C ARG A 163 -0.33 -5.76 -4.05
N ASP A 164 0.62 -4.86 -4.31
CA ASP A 164 0.34 -3.46 -4.59
C ASP A 164 0.86 -3.09 -5.99
N VAL A 165 0.04 -2.39 -6.75
CA VAL A 165 0.34 -2.03 -8.15
C VAL A 165 0.76 -0.57 -8.19
N ILE A 166 2.03 -0.32 -8.48
CA ILE A 166 2.57 1.03 -8.47
C ILE A 166 2.45 1.63 -9.87
N LYS A 167 1.69 2.73 -9.96
CA LYS A 167 1.61 3.53 -11.19
C LYS A 167 2.79 4.50 -11.22
N LYS A 168 3.70 4.29 -12.18
CA LYS A 168 4.92 5.08 -12.35
C LYS A 168 4.68 6.53 -12.78
N TYR A 169 3.64 6.76 -13.58
CA TYR A 169 3.34 8.08 -14.16
C TYR A 169 1.97 8.61 -13.72
N PRO A 170 1.80 9.92 -13.49
CA PRO A 170 0.57 10.48 -12.98
C PRO A 170 -0.44 10.78 -14.13
N THR A 171 -0.92 9.73 -14.80
CA THR A 171 -1.82 9.83 -15.95
C THR A 171 -3.09 10.64 -15.66
N THR A 172 -3.59 10.63 -14.43
CA THR A 172 -4.83 11.32 -14.02
C THR A 172 -4.75 12.83 -14.16
N TYR A 173 -3.63 13.46 -13.76
CA TYR A 173 -3.47 14.92 -13.88
C TYR A 173 -3.39 15.35 -15.34
N PHE A 174 -2.68 14.60 -16.18
CA PHE A 174 -2.60 14.86 -17.61
C PHE A 174 -3.96 14.70 -18.31
N LEU A 175 -4.71 13.66 -17.95
CA LEU A 175 -6.05 13.44 -18.47
C LEU A 175 -7.01 14.58 -18.07
N ALA A 176 -6.96 15.01 -16.80
CA ALA A 176 -7.77 16.13 -16.31
C ALA A 176 -7.43 17.45 -17.01
N ALA A 177 -6.13 17.74 -17.20
CA ALA A 177 -5.68 18.91 -17.94
C ALA A 177 -6.16 18.88 -19.40
N THR A 178 -6.03 17.73 -20.07
CA THR A 178 -6.53 17.52 -21.44
C THR A 178 -8.04 17.77 -21.52
N ALA A 179 -8.81 17.21 -20.58
CA ALA A 179 -10.25 17.40 -20.54
C ALA A 179 -10.63 18.88 -20.32
N GLY A 180 -9.97 19.56 -19.37
CA GLY A 180 -10.20 20.98 -19.10
C GLY A 180 -9.91 21.88 -20.30
N LEU A 181 -8.79 21.66 -21.00
CA LEU A 181 -8.42 22.41 -22.20
C LEU A 181 -9.35 22.11 -23.38
N ALA A 182 -9.80 20.85 -23.53
CA ALA A 182 -10.78 20.47 -24.55
C ALA A 182 -12.13 21.17 -24.33
N ILE A 183 -12.61 21.21 -23.09
CA ILE A 183 -13.82 21.95 -22.70
C ILE A 183 -13.64 23.44 -22.98
N GLY A 184 -12.51 24.02 -22.59
CA GLY A 184 -12.17 25.42 -22.88
C GLY A 184 -12.21 25.73 -24.38
N THR A 185 -11.61 24.85 -25.20
CA THR A 185 -11.63 24.97 -26.66
C THR A 185 -13.07 24.97 -27.20
N ALA A 186 -13.94 24.09 -26.69
CA ALA A 186 -15.34 24.03 -27.12
C ALA A 186 -16.13 25.29 -26.71
N VAL A 187 -15.94 25.80 -25.49
CA VAL A 187 -16.60 27.02 -25.00
C VAL A 187 -16.17 28.24 -25.80
N ILE A 188 -14.86 28.41 -26.03
CA ILE A 188 -14.33 29.51 -26.85
C ILE A 188 -14.78 29.36 -28.31
N GLY A 189 -14.81 28.13 -28.82
CA GLY A 189 -15.30 27.83 -30.17
C GLY A 189 -16.76 28.24 -30.36
N LYS A 190 -17.61 27.98 -29.36
CA LYS A 190 -18.99 28.47 -29.37
C LYS A 190 -19.06 30.00 -29.37
N ALA A 191 -18.35 30.66 -28.45
CA ALA A 191 -18.32 32.12 -28.37
C ALA A 191 -17.81 32.77 -29.67
N TYR A 192 -16.82 32.15 -30.31
CA TYR A 192 -16.32 32.54 -31.63
C TYR A 192 -17.41 32.47 -32.70
N ASN A 193 -18.13 31.34 -32.79
CA ASN A 193 -19.21 31.17 -33.77
C ASN A 193 -20.34 32.19 -33.54
N ASP A 194 -20.74 32.41 -32.28
CA ASP A 194 -21.77 33.40 -31.94
C ASP A 194 -21.38 34.82 -32.41
N GLN A 195 -20.12 35.22 -32.25
CA GLN A 195 -19.62 36.52 -32.72
C GLN A 195 -19.48 36.58 -34.25
N LEU A 196 -19.10 35.47 -34.88
CA LEU A 196 -19.00 35.38 -36.33
C LEU A 196 -20.38 35.52 -37.00
N ASP A 197 -21.40 34.84 -36.46
CA ASP A 197 -22.78 34.93 -36.95
C ASP A 197 -23.32 36.36 -36.79
N ALA A 198 -23.00 37.02 -35.68
CA ALA A 198 -23.42 38.39 -35.42
C ALA A 198 -22.66 39.41 -36.29
N TYR A 199 -21.39 39.16 -36.63
CA TYR A 199 -20.65 39.92 -37.63
C TYR A 199 -21.31 39.82 -39.02
N GLN A 200 -21.75 38.62 -39.42
CA GLN A 200 -22.42 38.41 -40.71
C GLN A 200 -23.79 39.12 -40.81
N GLN A 201 -24.45 39.37 -39.67
CA GLN A 201 -25.74 40.04 -39.60
C GLN A 201 -25.64 41.57 -39.40
N ALA A 202 -24.43 42.09 -39.17
CA ALA A 202 -24.24 43.52 -38.95
C ALA A 202 -24.55 44.32 -40.23
N THR A 203 -25.15 45.50 -40.06
CA THR A 203 -25.50 46.40 -41.18
C THR A 203 -24.82 47.77 -41.09
N ARG A 204 -24.15 48.05 -39.97
CA ARG A 204 -23.47 49.33 -39.67
C ARG A 204 -21.97 49.15 -39.61
N LEU A 205 -21.22 50.03 -40.29
CA LEU A 205 -19.76 49.96 -40.41
C LEU A 205 -19.03 49.90 -39.05
N SER A 206 -19.45 50.71 -38.08
CA SER A 206 -18.81 50.72 -36.74
C SER A 206 -18.99 49.43 -35.95
N GLU A 207 -20.03 48.64 -36.24
CA GLU A 207 -20.27 47.35 -35.58
C GLU A 207 -19.49 46.21 -36.25
N PHE A 208 -19.02 46.40 -37.49
CA PHE A 208 -18.21 45.40 -38.20
C PHE A 208 -16.82 45.26 -37.57
N ASP A 209 -16.13 46.38 -37.35
CA ASP A 209 -14.74 46.36 -36.85
C ASP A 209 -14.65 45.72 -35.45
N GLU A 210 -15.52 46.11 -34.51
CA GLU A 210 -15.54 45.57 -33.15
C GLU A 210 -15.83 44.05 -33.12
N ARG A 211 -16.81 43.60 -33.91
CA ARG A 211 -17.17 42.17 -33.98
C ARG A 211 -16.09 41.35 -34.66
N TYR A 212 -15.47 41.90 -35.71
CA TYR A 212 -14.36 41.26 -36.40
C TYR A 212 -13.16 41.07 -35.46
N ASP A 213 -12.74 42.12 -34.75
CA ASP A 213 -11.62 42.06 -33.83
C ASP A 213 -11.88 41.07 -32.68
N THR A 214 -13.10 41.07 -32.15
CA THR A 214 -13.50 40.13 -31.10
C THR A 214 -13.48 38.69 -31.60
N ALA A 215 -14.06 38.40 -32.77
CA ALA A 215 -14.05 37.07 -33.37
C ALA A 215 -12.62 36.61 -33.70
N ASN A 216 -11.77 37.50 -34.22
CA ASN A 216 -10.37 37.18 -34.51
C ASN A 216 -9.60 36.81 -33.23
N ASN A 217 -9.74 37.59 -32.16
CA ASN A 217 -9.12 37.30 -30.86
C ASN A 217 -9.61 35.98 -30.25
N LEU A 218 -10.91 35.68 -30.36
CA LEU A 218 -11.48 34.40 -29.92
C LEU A 218 -10.95 33.23 -30.77
N ASN A 219 -10.77 33.41 -32.09
CA ASN A 219 -10.21 32.38 -32.95
C ASN A 219 -8.75 32.08 -32.60
N ILE A 220 -7.94 33.11 -32.34
CA ILE A 220 -6.55 32.95 -31.88
C ILE A 220 -6.53 32.20 -30.54
N THR A 221 -7.36 32.60 -29.58
CA THR A 221 -7.43 31.96 -28.26
C THR A 221 -7.88 30.49 -28.39
N LYS A 222 -8.87 30.20 -29.23
CA LYS A 222 -9.32 28.83 -29.53
C LYS A 222 -8.18 27.96 -30.06
N ILE A 223 -7.39 28.49 -30.99
CA ILE A 223 -6.24 27.76 -31.56
C ILE A 223 -5.20 27.47 -30.48
N VAL A 224 -4.88 28.43 -29.61
CA VAL A 224 -3.96 28.22 -28.48
C VAL A 224 -4.46 27.13 -27.53
N PHE A 225 -5.74 27.13 -27.18
CA PHE A 225 -6.31 26.09 -26.33
C PHE A 225 -6.31 24.72 -27.03
N ALA A 226 -6.60 24.67 -28.33
CA ALA A 226 -6.58 23.43 -29.10
C ALA A 226 -5.16 22.83 -29.20
N THR A 227 -4.14 23.65 -29.39
CA THR A 227 -2.74 23.17 -29.42
C THR A 227 -2.27 22.69 -28.05
N LEU A 228 -2.61 23.41 -26.98
CA LEU A 228 -2.33 22.97 -25.61
C LEU A 228 -3.06 21.65 -25.29
N THR A 229 -4.31 21.48 -25.73
CA THR A 229 -5.06 20.24 -25.60
C THR A 229 -4.33 19.09 -26.28
N GLY A 230 -3.84 19.29 -27.51
CA GLY A 230 -3.06 18.30 -28.24
C GLY A 230 -1.77 17.89 -27.52
N ALA A 231 -1.02 18.86 -26.98
CA ALA A 231 0.18 18.59 -26.20
C ALA A 231 -0.12 17.82 -24.90
N ALA A 232 -1.18 18.21 -24.19
CA ALA A 232 -1.62 17.51 -22.98
C ALA A 232 -2.08 16.07 -23.27
N LEU A 233 -2.75 15.85 -24.40
CA LEU A 233 -3.18 14.54 -24.85
C LEU A 233 -1.98 13.62 -25.14
N LEU A 234 -0.95 14.13 -25.81
CA LEU A 234 0.30 13.38 -26.02
C LEU A 234 0.95 13.00 -24.68
N GLY A 235 1.00 13.93 -23.72
CA GLY A 235 1.47 13.63 -22.36
C GLY A 235 0.63 12.57 -21.67
N THR A 236 -0.70 12.63 -21.82
CA THR A 236 -1.64 11.63 -21.28
C THR A 236 -1.36 10.25 -21.86
N ILE A 237 -1.20 10.14 -23.18
CA ILE A 237 -0.86 8.87 -23.86
C ILE A 237 0.48 8.35 -23.38
N TYR A 238 1.51 9.22 -23.31
CA TYR A 238 2.83 8.83 -22.81
C TYR A 238 2.76 8.25 -21.39
N CYS A 239 2.10 8.95 -20.46
CA CYS A 239 1.91 8.47 -19.09
C CYS A 239 1.06 7.19 -19.04
N TRP A 240 0.04 7.07 -19.90
CA TRP A 240 -0.82 5.88 -19.96
C TRP A 240 -0.04 4.65 -20.43
N VAL A 241 0.72 4.77 -21.53
CA VAL A 241 1.58 3.71 -22.06
C VAL A 241 2.63 3.30 -21.03
N GLY A 242 3.28 4.27 -20.39
CA GLY A 242 4.26 4.00 -19.33
C GLY A 242 3.70 3.25 -18.12
N ASN A 243 2.38 3.28 -17.92
CA ASN A 243 1.70 2.56 -16.83
C ASN A 243 1.07 1.22 -17.28
N MET A 244 1.19 0.80 -18.55
CA MET A 244 0.60 -0.46 -19.02
C MET A 244 1.31 -1.70 -18.45
N ASN A 245 2.60 -1.59 -18.11
CA ASN A 245 3.37 -2.60 -17.37
C ASN A 245 3.79 -2.01 -16.03
N PRO A 246 2.86 -1.90 -15.05
CA PRO A 246 3.20 -1.34 -13.75
C PRO A 246 4.14 -2.27 -13.00
N ASP A 247 5.07 -1.69 -12.25
CA ASP A 247 5.86 -2.45 -11.29
C ASP A 247 4.93 -2.93 -10.16
N GLU A 248 5.09 -4.18 -9.78
CA GLU A 248 4.27 -4.81 -8.76
C GLU A 248 5.12 -5.09 -7.53
N ILE A 249 4.68 -4.56 -6.38
CA ILE A 249 5.16 -5.06 -5.10
C ILE A 249 4.34 -6.28 -4.75
N LYS A 250 5.01 -7.39 -4.47
CA LYS A 250 4.38 -8.66 -4.09
C LYS A 250 4.51 -8.84 -2.59
N ALA A 251 3.45 -9.29 -1.94
CA ALA A 251 3.47 -9.63 -0.53
C ALA A 251 2.87 -11.01 -0.25
N GLY A 252 3.39 -11.64 0.81
CA GLY A 252 3.00 -12.96 1.28
C GLY A 252 3.94 -14.08 0.85
N GLU A 253 3.68 -15.26 1.42
CA GLU A 253 4.39 -16.48 1.08
C GLU A 253 3.90 -16.97 -0.29
N LYS A 254 4.83 -17.24 -1.22
CA LYS A 254 4.51 -17.88 -2.50
C LYS A 254 4.18 -19.36 -2.24
N ASN A 255 3.12 -19.64 -1.49
CA ASN A 255 2.43 -20.93 -1.38
C ASN A 255 1.12 -20.79 -0.59
N ASN A 256 0.04 -20.52 -1.33
CA ASN A 256 -1.24 -21.22 -1.22
C ASN A 256 -2.09 -20.99 -2.48
N GLY A 257 -1.42 -20.90 -3.64
CA GLY A 257 -2.07 -21.22 -4.90
C GLY A 257 -2.11 -22.73 -5.00
N LEU A 258 -3.27 -23.32 -4.73
CA LEU A 258 -3.60 -24.70 -5.06
C LEU A 258 -3.02 -24.99 -6.46
N THR A 259 -1.90 -25.72 -6.56
CA THR A 259 -1.33 -26.04 -7.88
C THR A 259 -2.15 -27.20 -8.42
N VAL A 260 -3.22 -26.86 -9.12
CA VAL A 260 -4.12 -27.80 -9.77
C VAL A 260 -3.43 -28.28 -11.04
N MET A 261 -2.73 -29.42 -10.98
CA MET A 261 -2.24 -30.06 -12.21
C MET A 261 -3.34 -30.99 -12.73
N PRO A 262 -3.92 -30.72 -13.92
CA PRO A 262 -4.76 -31.70 -14.59
C PRO A 262 -3.87 -32.83 -15.08
N LEU A 263 -4.06 -34.04 -14.56
CA LEU A 263 -3.44 -35.24 -15.12
C LEU A 263 -4.42 -35.89 -16.08
N PHE A 264 -3.99 -36.04 -17.33
CA PHE A 264 -4.74 -36.76 -18.36
C PHE A 264 -4.20 -38.19 -18.45
N PHE A 265 -5.06 -39.17 -18.22
CA PHE A 265 -4.77 -40.58 -18.44
C PHE A 265 -5.57 -41.06 -19.64
N ILE A 266 -4.95 -41.87 -20.49
CA ILE A 266 -5.64 -42.59 -21.55
C ILE A 266 -5.68 -44.06 -21.13
N ASP A 267 -6.87 -44.64 -20.99
CA ASP A 267 -6.97 -46.07 -20.68
C ASP A 267 -6.61 -46.94 -21.88
N THR A 268 -6.52 -48.25 -21.65
CA THR A 268 -6.17 -49.24 -22.68
C THR A 268 -7.25 -49.41 -23.77
N GLN A 269 -8.42 -48.77 -23.63
CA GLN A 269 -9.48 -48.67 -24.64
C GLN A 269 -9.54 -47.29 -25.31
N GLY A 270 -8.59 -46.39 -25.01
CA GLY A 270 -8.46 -45.08 -25.64
C GLY A 270 -9.33 -43.97 -25.03
N ALA A 271 -9.99 -44.21 -23.90
CA ALA A 271 -10.77 -43.18 -23.22
C ALA A 271 -9.86 -42.25 -22.39
N MET A 272 -10.02 -40.93 -22.55
CA MET A 272 -9.26 -39.91 -21.83
C MET A 272 -9.98 -39.52 -20.54
N TYR A 273 -9.30 -39.67 -19.40
CA TYR A 273 -9.76 -39.27 -18.07
C TYR A 273 -8.90 -38.12 -17.56
N ALA A 274 -9.53 -37.05 -17.06
CA ALA A 274 -8.84 -35.97 -16.38
C ALA A 274 -9.06 -36.10 -14.86
N THR A 275 -7.99 -36.13 -14.09
CA THR A 275 -8.06 -36.03 -12.63
C THR A 275 -7.31 -34.79 -12.13
N VAL A 276 -7.71 -34.32 -10.96
CA VAL A 276 -7.07 -33.20 -10.27
C VAL A 276 -6.35 -33.76 -9.04
N GLN A 277 -5.02 -33.64 -9.01
CA GLN A 277 -4.27 -33.88 -7.78
C GLN A 277 -4.02 -32.57 -7.03
N PHE A 278 -4.32 -32.57 -5.73
CA PHE A 278 -3.94 -31.51 -4.80
C PHE A 278 -2.60 -31.91 -4.16
N ARG A 279 -1.55 -31.12 -4.40
CA ARG A 279 -0.27 -31.25 -3.69
C ARG A 279 -0.22 -30.18 -2.59
N PHE A 280 -0.18 -30.63 -1.34
CA PHE A 280 0.02 -29.79 -0.16
C PHE A 280 1.51 -29.48 0.02
#